data_AF-A0A1M5F6Y8-F1
#
_entry.id   AF-A0A1M5F6Y8-F1
#
_cell.length_a   1.000
_cell.length_b   1.000
_cell.length_c   1.000
_cell.angle_alpha   90.00
_cell.angle_beta   90.00
_cell.angle_gamma   90.00
#
_symmetry.space_group_name_H-M   'P 1'
#
loop_
_entity.id
_entity.type
_entity.pdbx_description
1 polymer ?
#
loop_
_entity_poly.entity_id
_entity_poly.type
_entity_poly.pdbx_seq_one_letter_code
_entity_poly.pdbx_strand_id
1 'polypeptide(L)' 'MNKTTKKRTYYNAEILNILKERHSCSLDYIRKSLRGDRVGEKSDVLCKEYKFFLRKAEEAINNEVKHLNNKIP' A
#
# COMPACT_ATOMS: atom_id res chain seq x y z
N MET A 1 26.94 -15.43 13.73
CA MET A 1 26.34 -14.29 12.99
C MET A 1 24.83 -14.29 13.25
N ASN A 2 24.37 -13.54 14.27
CA ASN A 2 22.94 -13.38 14.57
C ASN A 2 22.30 -12.52 13.46
N LYS A 3 21.69 -13.14 12.46
CA LYS A 3 20.90 -12.43 11.46
C LYS A 3 19.52 -12.17 12.05
N THR A 4 19.26 -10.94 12.47
CA THR A 4 17.90 -10.47 12.76
C THR A 4 17.11 -10.42 11.46
N THR A 5 16.30 -11.45 11.19
CA THR A 5 15.38 -11.46 10.05
C THR A 5 14.30 -10.41 10.27
N LYS A 6 14.34 -9.34 9.48
CA LYS A 6 13.26 -8.34 9.46
C LYS A 6 11.94 -9.02 9.08
N LYS A 7 10.87 -8.74 9.83
CA LYS A 7 9.51 -9.24 9.54
C LYS A 7 9.12 -8.86 8.11
N ARG A 8 8.52 -9.79 7.37
CA ARG A 8 8.04 -9.54 6.00
C ARG A 8 6.86 -8.57 6.02
N THR A 9 7.00 -7.42 5.36
CA THR A 9 5.90 -6.49 5.14
C THR A 9 5.06 -6.96 3.96
N TYR A 10 3.74 -7.07 4.17
CA TYR A 10 2.78 -7.34 3.13
C TYR A 10 2.13 -6.03 2.71
N TYR A 11 2.19 -5.73 1.41
CA TYR A 11 1.56 -4.56 0.81
C TYR A 11 0.33 -5.00 0.01
N ASN A 12 -0.66 -4.11 -0.08
CA ASN A 12 -1.87 -4.37 -0.87
C ASN A 12 -1.50 -4.50 -2.36
N ALA A 13 -1.75 -5.67 -2.94
CA ALA A 13 -1.33 -6.01 -4.30
C ALA A 13 -2.00 -5.12 -5.37
N GLU A 14 -3.29 -4.81 -5.20
CA GLU A 14 -4.04 -3.97 -6.12
C GLU A 14 -3.48 -2.55 -6.17
N ILE A 15 -3.21 -1.97 -5.00
CA ILE A 15 -2.61 -0.63 -4.92
C ILE A 15 -1.22 -0.64 -5.57
N LEU A 16 -0.42 -1.70 -5.40
CA LEU A 16 0.87 -1.80 -6.07
C LEU A 16 0.75 -1.87 -7.60
N ASN A 17 -0.25 -2.57 -8.13
CA ASN A 17 -0.50 -2.64 -9.57
C ASN A 17 -0.93 -1.27 -10.13
N ILE A 18 -1.82 -0.58 -9.43
CA ILE A 18 -2.24 0.79 -9.78
C ILE A 18 -1.03 1.74 -9.82
N LEU A 19 -0.15 1.68 -8.82
CA LEU A 19 1.05 2.52 -8.79
C LEU A 19 2.04 2.19 -9.91
N LYS A 20 2.20 0.89 -10.23
CA LYS A 20 3.02 0.44 -11.36
C LYS A 20 2.52 1.04 -12.67
N GLU A 21 1.23 1.00 -12.91
CA GLU A 21 0.61 1.53 -14.12
C GLU A 21 0.71 3.06 -14.18
N ARG A 22 0.44 3.77 -13.08
CA ARG A 22 0.50 5.24 -13.02
C ARG A 22 1.91 5.80 -13.21
N HIS A 23 2.94 5.14 -12.66
CA HIS A 23 4.30 5.67 -12.61
C HIS A 23 5.28 4.99 -13.55
N SER A 24 4.78 4.05 -14.38
CA SER A 24 5.54 3.22 -15.32
C SER A 24 6.82 2.66 -14.69
N CYS A 25 6.71 2.10 -13.48
CA CYS A 25 7.85 1.61 -12.71
C CYS A 25 7.63 0.19 -12.20
N SER A 26 8.73 -0.53 -11.95
CA SER A 26 8.64 -1.93 -11.53
C SER A 26 8.07 -2.06 -10.11
N LEU A 27 7.38 -3.17 -9.83
CA LEU A 27 6.90 -3.48 -8.49
C LEU A 27 8.04 -3.56 -7.46
N ASP A 28 9.23 -4.01 -7.88
CA ASP A 28 10.42 -4.02 -7.02
C ASP A 28 10.85 -2.60 -6.63
N TYR A 29 10.85 -1.67 -7.58
CA TYR A 29 11.15 -0.26 -7.31
C TYR A 29 10.15 0.31 -6.29
N ILE A 30 8.86 0.11 -6.53
CA ILE A 30 7.80 0.59 -5.63
C ILE A 30 7.96 0.00 -4.22
N ARG A 31 8.18 -1.31 -4.11
CA ARG A 31 8.38 -1.95 -2.79
C ARG A 31 9.61 -1.43 -2.07
N LYS A 32 10.72 -1.21 -2.79
CA LYS A 32 11.93 -0.60 -2.22
C LYS A 32 11.67 0.83 -1.75
N SER A 33 10.89 1.60 -2.50
CA SER A 33 10.42 2.93 -2.08
C SER A 33 9.59 2.86 -0.79
N LEU A 34 8.58 1.99 -0.74
CA LEU A 34 7.71 1.81 0.43
C LEU A 34 8.44 1.27 1.66
N ARG A 35 9.53 0.52 1.49
CA ARG A 35 10.39 0.05 2.59
C ARG A 35 11.36 1.12 3.09
N GLY A 36 11.58 2.18 2.33
CA GLY A 36 12.62 3.18 2.59
C GLY A 36 14.01 2.75 2.11
N ASP A 37 14.14 1.67 1.33
CA ASP A 37 15.41 1.27 0.71
C ASP A 37 15.82 2.25 -0.42
N ARG A 38 14.85 2.98 -0.97
CA ARG A 38 15.05 4.04 -1.96
C ARG A 38 14.50 5.36 -1.42
N VAL A 39 15.30 6.41 -1.51
CA VAL A 39 14.94 7.77 -1.11
C VAL A 39 14.99 8.71 -2.32
N GLY A 40 14.15 9.74 -2.30
CA GLY A 40 14.05 10.74 -3.37
C GLY A 40 12.61 11.08 -3.71
N GLU A 41 12.42 12.16 -4.48
CA GLU A 41 11.11 12.75 -4.75
C GLU A 41 10.09 11.73 -5.29
N LYS A 42 10.48 10.93 -6.29
CA LYS A 42 9.59 9.88 -6.84
C LYS A 42 9.22 8.82 -5.80
N SER A 43 10.15 8.48 -4.90
CA SER A 43 9.91 7.55 -3.80
C SER A 43 8.91 8.10 -2.79
N ASP A 44 9.03 9.40 -2.47
CA ASP A 44 8.13 10.10 -1.55
C ASP A 44 6.72 10.21 -2.11
N VAL A 45 6.61 10.49 -3.42
CA VAL A 45 5.33 10.49 -4.14
C VAL A 45 4.67 9.11 -4.07
N LEU A 46 5.40 8.04 -4.39
CA LEU A 46 4.89 6.66 -4.31
C LEU A 46 4.42 6.31 -2.89
N CYS A 47 5.18 6.71 -1.86
CA CYS A 47 4.80 6.50 -0.47
C CYS A 47 3.52 7.24 -0.08
N LYS A 48 3.38 8.50 -0.51
CA LYS A 48 2.18 9.31 -0.25
C LYS A 48 0.95 8.75 -0.95
N GLU A 49 1.06 8.44 -2.24
CA GLU A 49 -0.04 7.87 -3.02
C GLU A 49 -0.48 6.50 -2.49
N TYR A 50 0.48 5.62 -2.15
CA TYR A 50 0.16 4.31 -1.56
C TYR A 50 -0.68 4.45 -0.28
N LYS A 51 -0.25 5.31 0.65
CA LYS A 51 -0.98 5.57 1.91
C LYS A 51 -2.36 6.16 1.64
N PHE A 52 -2.47 7.06 0.67
CA PHE A 52 -3.74 7.65 0.28
C PHE A 52 -4.73 6.60 -0.23
N PHE A 53 -4.31 5.76 -1.18
CA PHE A 53 -5.16 4.69 -1.72
C PHE A 53 -5.53 3.66 -0.66
N LEU A 54 -4.59 3.31 0.22
CA LEU A 54 -4.83 2.35 1.29
C LEU A 54 -5.93 2.86 2.22
N ARG A 55 -5.82 4.11 2.67
CA ARG A 55 -6.83 4.75 3.52
C ARG A 55 -8.20 4.79 2.84
N LYS A 56 -8.24 5.10 1.55
CA LYS A 56 -9.50 5.14 0.78
C LYS A 56 -10.14 3.76 0.63
N ALA A 57 -9.33 2.73 0.40
CA ALA A 57 -9.81 1.34 0.34
C ALA A 57 -10.36 0.89 1.70
N GLU A 58 -9.64 1.18 2.79
CA GLU A 58 -10.10 0.88 4.15
C GLU A 58 -11.39 1.62 4.52
N GLU A 59 -11.48 2.92 4.18
CA GLU A 59 -12.70 3.72 4.35
C GLU A 59 -13.90 3.08 3.62
N ALA A 60 -13.71 2.68 2.36
CA ALA A 60 -14.77 2.06 1.55
C ALA A 60 -15.23 0.71 2.14
N ILE A 61 -14.29 -0.15 2.53
CA ILE A 61 -14.59 -1.45 3.16
C ILE A 61 -15.35 -1.24 4.47
N ASN A 62 -14.88 -0.34 5.32
CA ASN A 62 -15.52 -0.08 6.61
C ASN A 62 -16.95 0.47 6.45
N ASN A 63 -17.18 1.31 5.43
CA ASN A 63 -18.52 1.81 5.13
C ASN A 63 -19.46 0.68 4.67
N GLU A 64 -18.98 -0.23 3.84
CA GLU A 64 -19.77 -1.38 3.41
C GLU A 64 -20.08 -2.32 4.58
N VAL A 65 -19.10 -2.59 5.46
CA VAL A 65 -19.31 -3.39 6.68
C VAL A 65 -20.37 -2.77 7.58
N LYS A 66 -20.34 -1.45 7.80
CA LYS A 66 -21.39 -0.75 8.59
C LYS A 66 -22.76 -0.91 7.95
N HIS A 67 -22.85 -0.73 6.63
CA HIS A 67 -24.09 -0.89 5.90
C HIS A 67 -24.65 -2.32 5.99
N LEU A 68 -23.80 -3.34 5.88
CA LEU A 68 -24.19 -4.74 6.06
C LEU A 68 -24.63 -5.04 7.49
N ASN A 69 -23.90 -4.56 8.50
CA ASN A 69 -24.26 -4.78 9.90
C ASN A 69 -25.60 -4.11 10.26
N ASN A 70 -25.90 -2.94 9.68
CA ASN A 70 -27.18 -2.26 9.87
C ASN A 70 -28.36 -2.96 9.16
N LYS A 71 -28.09 -3.91 8.25
CA LYS A 71 -29.11 -4.70 7.53
C LYS A 71 -29.45 -6.03 8.19
N ILE A 72 -28.72 -6.43 9.23
CA ILE A 72 -29.02 -7.64 9.99
C ILE A 72 -29.99 -7.23 11.11
N PRO A 73 -31.20 -7.82 11.20
CA PRO A 73 -32.17 -7.52 12.26
C PRO A 73 -31.69 -7.97 13.64
#